data_AF-A0AA96S246-F1
#
_entry.id   AF-A0AA96S246-F1
#
_cell.length_a   1.000
_cell.length_b   1.000
_cell.length_c   1.000
_cell.angle_alpha   90.00
_cell.angle_beta   90.00
_cell.angle_gamma   90.00
#
_symmetry.space_group_name_H-M   'P 1'
#
loop_
_entity.id
_entity.type
_entity.pdbx_description
1 polymer ?
#
loop_
_entity_poly.entity_id
_entity_poly.type
_entity_poly.pdbx_seq_one_letter_code
_entity_poly.pdbx_strand_id
1 'polypeptide(L)'
;MKELTAIKKAVSTLQDAEVKSYLRLALAEIMRLQEQSKLLKEPLAEGIAGPVAGLMELYNELMAIPAQRAFWDPAPDSTHVHIVTGDSFAGSMKQALRGLGWTEGHKIITLRENYATGPLGGLDTPGGREARSRWFRRNISEYLRFPGDYEEEYSELLDHFEQIAGHSKVVIWTSSNACEQTALRLAVHLLGSRPNPVVVSDACMICEELFNRPDASIKYISSGEIPADKLQEALLRSKDCSSLSAADRSRFAREWQSISERSGALRIWQDGAVLEVPADYYDAYLLEKLDGLNPPPGQDGFLKSARLVGEALGYCGQYVGDAYFEHRVRELVYSGILEIKGVPSAMRFYSIRRKQAQ
;
A
#
# COMPACT_ATOMS: atom_id res chain seq x y z
N MET A 1 -1.31 28.02 -7.39
CA MET A 1 -1.96 27.49 -8.62
C MET A 1 -1.33 28.01 -9.92
N LYS A 2 -1.17 29.33 -10.13
CA LYS A 2 -0.55 29.87 -11.37
C LYS A 2 0.87 29.33 -11.65
N GLU A 3 1.71 29.24 -10.62
CA GLU A 3 3.08 28.71 -10.75
C GLU A 3 3.11 27.22 -11.10
N LEU A 4 2.25 26.41 -10.48
CA LEU A 4 2.15 24.98 -10.79
C LEU A 4 1.73 24.75 -12.25
N THR A 5 0.83 25.59 -12.77
CA THR A 5 0.42 25.56 -14.19
C THR A 5 1.56 25.96 -15.12
N ALA A 6 2.38 26.95 -14.73
CA ALA A 6 3.56 27.34 -15.48
C ALA A 6 4.64 26.24 -15.52
N ILE A 7 4.87 25.57 -14.38
CA ILE A 7 5.77 24.41 -14.29
C ILE A 7 5.29 23.29 -15.21
N LYS A 8 4.00 22.91 -15.13
CA LYS A 8 3.42 21.88 -16.02
C LYS A 8 3.61 22.23 -17.50
N LYS A 9 3.35 23.49 -17.87
CA LYS A 9 3.54 23.96 -19.25
C LYS A 9 4.99 23.84 -19.69
N ALA A 10 5.94 24.29 -18.86
CA ALA A 10 7.37 24.20 -19.17
C ALA A 10 7.84 22.75 -19.34
N VAL A 11 7.41 21.85 -18.44
CA VAL A 11 7.75 20.42 -18.53
C VAL A 11 7.15 19.78 -19.78
N SER A 12 5.89 20.10 -20.12
CA SER A 12 5.22 19.54 -21.31
C SER A 12 5.85 19.93 -22.65
N THR A 13 6.69 20.97 -22.67
CA THR A 13 7.39 21.41 -23.89
C THR A 13 8.76 20.77 -24.09
N LEU A 14 9.27 20.01 -23.11
CA LEU A 14 10.58 19.38 -23.18
C LEU A 14 10.53 18.06 -23.96
N GLN A 15 11.62 17.73 -24.66
CA GLN A 15 11.84 16.41 -25.22
C GLN A 15 12.37 15.43 -24.15
N ASP A 16 12.19 14.13 -24.35
CA ASP A 16 12.64 13.08 -23.41
C ASP A 16 14.11 13.19 -22.97
N ALA A 17 15.01 13.54 -23.90
CA ALA A 17 16.43 13.70 -23.61
C ALA A 17 16.70 14.90 -22.67
N GLU A 18 15.95 15.99 -22.86
CA GLU A 18 16.01 17.19 -22.03
C GLU A 18 15.41 16.91 -20.65
N VAL A 19 14.25 16.25 -20.59
CA VAL A 19 13.62 15.79 -19.34
C VAL A 19 14.60 14.94 -18.53
N LYS A 20 15.23 13.92 -19.13
CA LYS A 20 16.22 13.07 -18.47
C LYS A 20 17.43 13.86 -17.98
N SER A 21 17.88 14.85 -18.73
CA SER A 21 19.04 15.68 -18.36
C SER A 21 18.73 16.61 -17.18
N TYR A 22 17.60 17.32 -17.21
CA TYR A 22 17.16 18.16 -16.10
C TYR A 22 16.86 17.33 -14.84
N LEU A 23 16.24 16.17 -15.00
CA LEU A 23 15.96 15.26 -13.89
C LEU A 23 17.25 14.78 -13.23
N ARG A 24 18.28 14.38 -13.99
CA ARG A 24 19.60 14.01 -13.44
C ARG A 24 20.22 15.15 -12.64
N LEU A 25 20.16 16.38 -13.16
CA LEU A 25 20.69 17.55 -12.46
C LEU A 25 19.93 17.82 -11.16
N ALA A 26 18.60 17.81 -11.20
CA ALA A 26 17.77 18.00 -10.01
C ALA A 26 18.05 16.92 -8.94
N LEU A 27 18.17 15.66 -9.34
CA LEU A 27 18.50 14.56 -8.43
C LEU A 27 19.90 14.70 -7.83
N ALA A 28 20.88 15.17 -8.61
CA ALA A 28 22.23 15.44 -8.10
C ALA A 28 22.22 16.56 -7.03
N GLU A 29 21.40 17.60 -7.22
CA GLU A 29 21.23 18.65 -6.21
C GLU A 29 20.49 18.13 -4.97
N ILE A 30 19.47 17.29 -5.12
CA ILE A 30 18.78 16.67 -3.97
C ILE A 30 19.73 15.75 -3.19
N MET A 31 20.60 14.99 -3.87
CA MET A 31 21.62 14.16 -3.23
C MET A 31 22.57 15.02 -2.38
N ARG A 32 23.06 16.16 -2.93
CA ARG A 32 23.90 17.11 -2.19
C ARG A 32 23.17 17.72 -1.00
N LEU A 33 21.91 18.11 -1.18
CA LEU A 33 21.05 18.59 -0.12
C LEU A 33 20.91 17.54 1.00
N GLN A 34 20.78 16.26 0.63
CA GLN A 34 20.66 15.16 1.58
C GLN A 34 21.94 14.97 2.39
N GLU A 35 23.11 15.00 1.76
CA GLU A 35 24.40 14.95 2.43
C GLU A 35 24.57 16.14 3.39
N GLN A 36 24.26 17.35 2.95
CA GLN A 36 24.38 18.56 3.77
C GLN A 36 23.42 18.54 4.96
N SER A 37 22.19 18.06 4.78
CA SER A 37 21.21 17.97 5.86
C SER A 37 21.66 17.07 7.01
N LYS A 38 22.40 15.99 6.71
CA LYS A 38 22.96 15.07 7.71
C LYS A 38 24.08 15.70 8.55
N LEU A 39 24.71 16.75 8.04
CA LEU A 39 25.81 17.47 8.68
C LEU A 39 25.33 18.66 9.53
N LEU A 40 24.05 19.01 9.47
CA LEU A 40 23.47 20.08 10.27
C LEU A 40 23.48 19.70 11.75
N LYS A 41 24.00 20.60 12.58
CA LYS A 41 23.97 20.47 14.05
C LYS A 41 22.61 20.83 14.65
N GLU A 42 21.84 21.65 13.94
CA GLU A 42 20.50 22.11 14.33
C GLU A 42 19.48 21.71 13.25
N PRO A 43 18.25 21.36 13.65
CA PRO A 43 17.22 20.98 12.70
C PRO A 43 16.83 22.15 11.78
N LEU A 44 16.38 21.81 10.58
CA LEU A 44 15.85 22.80 9.62
C LEU A 44 14.65 23.55 10.23
N ALA A 45 14.52 24.82 9.87
CA ALA A 45 13.36 25.63 10.24
C ALA A 45 12.05 24.92 9.85
N GLU A 46 11.01 25.05 10.70
CA GLU A 46 9.76 24.28 10.58
C GLU A 46 9.06 24.45 9.22
N GLY A 47 9.20 25.63 8.58
CA GLY A 47 8.67 25.89 7.24
C GLY A 47 9.46 25.30 6.07
N ILE A 48 10.72 24.88 6.28
CA ILE A 48 11.64 24.36 5.25
C ILE A 48 11.82 22.84 5.39
N ALA A 49 11.73 22.32 6.62
CA ALA A 49 11.91 20.90 6.91
C ALA A 49 10.96 20.00 6.09
N GLY A 50 9.69 20.41 5.94
CA GLY A 50 8.69 19.67 5.17
C GLY A 50 9.03 19.53 3.67
N PRO A 51 9.27 20.64 2.96
CA PRO A 51 9.70 20.61 1.55
C PRO A 51 10.98 19.79 1.31
N VAL A 52 11.99 19.93 2.18
CA VAL A 52 13.25 19.18 2.05
C VAL A 52 13.03 17.68 2.23
N ALA A 53 12.24 17.28 3.22
CA ALA A 53 11.89 15.87 3.41
C ALA A 53 11.16 15.29 2.19
N GLY A 54 10.22 16.05 1.59
CA GLY A 54 9.52 15.61 0.38
C GLY A 54 10.45 15.42 -0.83
N LEU A 55 11.47 16.27 -1.01
CA LEU A 55 12.48 16.08 -2.06
C LEU A 55 13.33 14.83 -1.83
N MET A 56 13.71 14.55 -0.57
CA MET A 56 14.46 13.34 -0.23
C MET A 56 13.66 12.06 -0.45
N GLU A 57 12.36 12.07 -0.12
CA GLU A 57 11.43 10.97 -0.40
C GLU A 57 11.40 10.68 -1.92
N LEU A 58 11.20 11.71 -2.76
CA LEU A 58 11.21 11.58 -4.23
C LEU A 58 12.52 11.02 -4.78
N TYR A 59 13.67 11.46 -4.25
CA TYR A 59 14.97 10.94 -4.67
C TYR A 59 15.13 9.45 -4.37
N ASN A 60 14.81 9.04 -3.13
CA ASN A 60 14.98 7.64 -2.71
C ASN A 60 14.08 6.70 -3.53
N GLU A 61 12.85 7.11 -3.81
CA GLU A 61 11.92 6.35 -4.64
C GLU A 61 12.44 6.16 -6.07
N LEU A 62 12.89 7.24 -6.71
CA LEU A 62 13.39 7.17 -8.08
C LEU A 62 14.64 6.30 -8.19
N MET A 63 15.56 6.40 -7.22
CA MET A 63 16.76 5.57 -7.16
C MET A 63 16.46 4.09 -6.91
N ALA A 64 15.28 3.76 -6.37
CA ALA A 64 14.84 2.38 -6.18
C ALA A 64 14.27 1.72 -7.45
N ILE A 65 13.83 2.50 -8.46
CA ILE A 65 13.17 1.99 -9.68
C ILE A 65 13.99 0.90 -10.41
N PRO A 66 15.30 1.03 -10.65
CA PRO A 66 16.07 -0.01 -11.34
C PRO A 66 16.04 -1.35 -10.60
N ALA A 67 16.15 -1.34 -9.27
CA ALA A 67 16.10 -2.55 -8.45
C ALA A 67 14.67 -3.12 -8.36
N GLN A 68 13.64 -2.28 -8.46
CA GLN A 68 12.24 -2.72 -8.54
C GLN A 68 11.98 -3.47 -9.86
N ARG A 69 12.46 -2.92 -10.99
CA ARG A 69 12.36 -3.54 -12.31
C ARG A 69 13.18 -4.83 -12.41
N ALA A 70 14.34 -4.92 -11.75
CA ALA A 70 15.19 -6.12 -11.78
C ALA A 70 14.54 -7.39 -11.17
N PHE A 71 13.52 -7.28 -10.32
CA PHE A 71 12.81 -8.45 -9.77
C PHE A 71 11.72 -9.01 -10.68
N TRP A 72 11.31 -8.22 -11.68
CA TRP A 72 10.47 -8.66 -12.78
C TRP A 72 11.30 -8.68 -14.07
N ASP A 73 12.08 -9.75 -14.20
CA ASP A 73 12.71 -10.16 -15.45
C ASP A 73 12.27 -11.61 -15.71
N PRO A 74 11.18 -11.83 -16.47
CA PRO A 74 10.64 -13.17 -16.71
C PRO A 74 11.55 -13.92 -17.67
N ALA A 75 12.69 -14.38 -17.14
CA ALA A 75 13.55 -15.29 -17.86
C ALA A 75 12.79 -16.61 -18.16
N PRO A 76 13.05 -17.27 -19.30
CA PRO A 76 12.33 -18.47 -19.73
C PRO A 76 12.40 -19.65 -18.76
N ASP A 77 13.34 -19.62 -17.81
CA ASP A 77 13.61 -20.62 -16.78
C ASP A 77 12.96 -20.30 -15.41
N SER A 78 12.11 -19.27 -15.34
CA SER A 78 11.36 -18.93 -14.13
C SER A 78 10.47 -20.09 -13.67
N THR A 79 10.87 -20.74 -12.58
CA THR A 79 10.15 -21.89 -12.00
C THR A 79 8.95 -21.48 -11.14
N HIS A 80 9.04 -20.31 -10.49
CA HIS A 80 8.04 -19.84 -9.53
C HIS A 80 7.74 -18.35 -9.70
N VAL A 81 6.47 -18.00 -9.58
CA VAL A 81 6.01 -16.61 -9.50
C VAL A 81 5.27 -16.40 -8.19
N HIS A 82 5.78 -15.51 -7.34
CA HIS A 82 5.14 -15.13 -6.09
C HIS A 82 4.32 -13.87 -6.29
N ILE A 83 3.02 -13.95 -6.05
CA ILE A 83 2.12 -12.80 -6.05
C ILE A 83 1.96 -12.35 -4.60
N VAL A 84 2.33 -11.10 -4.32
CA VAL A 84 2.30 -10.50 -2.98
C VAL A 84 1.53 -9.18 -3.03
N THR A 85 0.97 -8.76 -1.89
CA THR A 85 0.20 -7.50 -1.80
C THR A 85 0.96 -6.49 -0.95
N GLY A 86 1.14 -5.27 -1.48
CA GLY A 86 1.84 -4.17 -0.82
C GLY A 86 3.37 -4.22 -0.91
N ASP A 87 3.98 -3.04 -0.98
CA ASP A 87 5.43 -2.90 -1.17
C ASP A 87 6.26 -3.36 0.04
N SER A 88 5.75 -3.22 1.26
CA SER A 88 6.43 -3.71 2.48
C SER A 88 6.62 -5.22 2.43
N PHE A 89 5.57 -5.97 2.09
CA PHE A 89 5.65 -7.42 1.99
C PHE A 89 6.53 -7.85 0.80
N ALA A 90 6.41 -7.16 -0.34
CA ALA A 90 7.30 -7.39 -1.46
C ALA A 90 8.78 -7.18 -1.10
N GLY A 91 9.10 -6.14 -0.31
CA GLY A 91 10.44 -5.89 0.19
C GLY A 91 11.00 -7.04 1.03
N SER A 92 10.24 -7.49 2.04
CA SER A 92 10.62 -8.65 2.87
C SER A 92 10.75 -9.93 2.04
N MET A 93 9.83 -10.18 1.11
CA MET A 93 9.87 -11.35 0.22
C MET A 93 11.12 -11.36 -0.67
N LYS A 94 11.45 -10.21 -1.26
CA LYS A 94 12.68 -10.03 -2.07
C LYS A 94 13.93 -10.36 -1.25
N GLN A 95 13.98 -9.90 0.00
CA GLN A 95 15.10 -10.20 0.91
C GLN A 95 15.15 -11.69 1.29
N ALA A 96 14.00 -12.31 1.55
CA ALA A 96 13.91 -13.73 1.88
C ALA A 96 14.37 -14.62 0.72
N LEU A 97 13.90 -14.35 -0.51
CA LEU A 97 14.34 -15.09 -1.71
C LEU A 97 15.84 -14.94 -1.96
N ARG A 98 16.41 -13.76 -1.73
CA ARG A 98 17.86 -13.54 -1.80
C ARG A 98 18.61 -14.36 -0.76
N GLY A 99 18.11 -14.39 0.48
CA GLY A 99 18.69 -15.20 1.56
C GLY A 99 18.74 -16.70 1.25
N LEU A 100 17.75 -17.19 0.50
CA LEU A 100 17.67 -18.59 0.06
C LEU A 100 18.39 -18.87 -1.27
N GLY A 101 18.91 -17.84 -1.96
CA GLY A 101 19.54 -17.98 -3.28
C GLY A 101 18.56 -18.32 -4.40
N TRP A 102 17.29 -17.93 -4.30
CA TRP A 102 16.23 -18.32 -5.24
C TRP A 102 15.94 -17.28 -6.35
N THR A 103 16.71 -16.20 -6.42
CA THR A 103 16.43 -15.03 -7.30
C THR A 103 16.42 -15.32 -8.80
N GLU A 104 17.15 -16.34 -9.25
CA GLU A 104 17.18 -16.75 -10.65
C GLU A 104 15.84 -17.36 -11.07
N GLY A 105 15.39 -18.39 -10.34
CA GLY A 105 14.18 -19.16 -10.68
C GLY A 105 12.87 -18.67 -10.05
N HIS A 106 12.90 -17.67 -9.16
CA HIS A 106 11.70 -17.14 -8.49
C HIS A 106 11.53 -15.64 -8.77
N LYS A 107 10.36 -15.26 -9.29
CA LYS A 107 10.00 -13.86 -9.59
C LYS A 107 8.84 -13.39 -8.71
N ILE A 108 8.68 -12.08 -8.59
CA ILE A 108 7.64 -11.46 -7.76
C ILE A 108 6.77 -10.53 -8.59
N ILE A 109 5.45 -10.70 -8.49
CA ILE A 109 4.46 -9.70 -8.90
C ILE A 109 3.91 -9.04 -7.65
N THR A 110 3.97 -7.72 -7.58
CA THR A 110 3.42 -6.95 -6.46
C THR A 110 2.09 -6.31 -6.85
N LEU A 111 1.03 -6.66 -6.13
CA LEU A 111 -0.23 -5.93 -6.13
C LEU A 111 -0.10 -4.76 -5.14
N ARG A 112 0.30 -3.60 -5.64
CA ARG A 112 0.75 -2.46 -4.80
C ARG A 112 -0.37 -1.74 -4.06
N GLU A 113 -1.55 -1.67 -4.67
CA GLU A 113 -2.65 -0.88 -4.13
C GLU A 113 -3.29 -1.49 -2.89
N ASN A 114 -3.97 -0.65 -2.10
CA ASN A 114 -4.82 -1.12 -1.02
C ASN A 114 -6.21 -1.49 -1.56
N TYR A 115 -6.48 -2.79 -1.74
CA TYR A 115 -7.75 -3.29 -2.25
C TYR A 115 -8.87 -3.34 -1.20
N ALA A 116 -8.59 -3.04 0.08
CA ALA A 116 -9.63 -2.87 1.09
C ALA A 116 -10.36 -1.54 0.93
N THR A 117 -9.77 -0.56 0.23
CA THR A 117 -10.29 0.81 0.13
C THR A 117 -10.46 1.26 -1.31
N GLY A 118 -11.31 2.25 -1.53
CA GLY A 118 -11.65 2.80 -2.83
C GLY A 118 -12.58 1.88 -3.66
N PRO A 119 -13.10 2.39 -4.78
CA PRO A 119 -13.95 1.62 -5.67
C PRO A 119 -13.13 0.55 -6.40
N LEU A 120 -13.69 -0.64 -6.57
CA LEU A 120 -13.12 -1.74 -7.36
C LEU A 120 -13.93 -2.05 -8.63
N GLY A 121 -15.01 -1.30 -8.85
CA GLY A 121 -15.87 -1.48 -10.00
C GLY A 121 -15.16 -1.17 -11.32
N GLY A 122 -15.22 -2.13 -12.23
CA GLY A 122 -14.73 -1.98 -13.59
C GLY A 122 -13.20 -1.89 -13.71
N LEU A 123 -12.41 -2.49 -12.80
CA LEU A 123 -10.95 -2.52 -12.89
C LEU A 123 -10.42 -3.16 -14.19
N ASP A 124 -11.20 -4.05 -14.82
CA ASP A 124 -10.87 -4.61 -16.14
C ASP A 124 -10.93 -3.56 -17.26
N THR A 125 -11.55 -2.40 -17.02
CA THR A 125 -11.72 -1.32 -18.00
C THR A 125 -10.89 -0.08 -17.62
N PRO A 126 -10.37 0.67 -18.61
CA PRO A 126 -9.69 1.95 -18.34
C PRO A 126 -10.58 2.94 -17.56
N GLY A 127 -11.89 2.93 -17.83
CA GLY A 127 -12.86 3.81 -17.15
C GLY A 127 -12.97 3.55 -15.64
N GLY A 128 -12.99 2.29 -15.22
CA GLY A 128 -13.02 1.92 -13.80
C GLY A 128 -11.70 2.22 -13.09
N ARG A 129 -10.56 1.97 -13.75
CA ARG A 129 -9.22 2.33 -13.22
C ARG A 129 -9.06 3.83 -13.02
N GLU A 130 -9.48 4.63 -13.99
CA GLU A 130 -9.48 6.10 -13.86
C GLU A 130 -10.46 6.58 -12.77
N ALA A 131 -11.61 5.92 -12.60
CA ALA A 131 -12.53 6.24 -11.50
C ALA A 131 -11.89 5.97 -10.12
N ARG A 132 -11.16 4.87 -9.98
CA ARG A 132 -10.42 4.53 -8.76
C ARG A 132 -9.25 5.47 -8.50
N SER A 133 -8.44 5.76 -9.52
CA SER A 133 -7.36 6.75 -9.46
C SER A 133 -7.87 8.12 -9.01
N ARG A 134 -8.99 8.57 -9.57
CA ARG A 134 -9.64 9.82 -9.16
C ARG A 134 -10.14 9.78 -7.71
N TRP A 135 -10.66 8.64 -7.25
CA TRP A 135 -11.06 8.48 -5.86
C TRP A 135 -9.86 8.63 -4.92
N PHE A 136 -8.74 7.96 -5.20
CA PHE A 136 -7.54 8.10 -4.37
C PHE A 136 -6.97 9.52 -4.37
N ARG A 137 -6.84 10.17 -5.54
CA ARG A 137 -6.36 11.56 -5.63
C ARG A 137 -7.23 12.55 -4.83
N ARG A 138 -8.52 12.29 -4.70
CA ARG A 138 -9.45 13.15 -3.95
C ARG A 138 -9.44 12.85 -2.46
N ASN A 139 -9.36 11.57 -2.10
CA ASN A 139 -9.64 11.11 -0.75
C ASN A 139 -8.38 10.77 0.05
N ILE A 140 -7.24 10.46 -0.58
CA ILE A 140 -6.02 10.07 0.10
C ILE A 140 -4.91 11.10 -0.16
N SER A 141 -4.46 11.79 0.89
CA SER A 141 -3.50 12.92 0.77
C SER A 141 -2.13 12.51 0.22
N GLU A 142 -1.73 11.26 0.43
CA GLU A 142 -0.45 10.73 -0.08
C GLU A 142 -0.43 10.64 -1.60
N TYR A 143 -1.57 10.33 -2.22
CA TYR A 143 -1.71 10.22 -3.68
C TYR A 143 -1.67 11.59 -4.38
N LEU A 144 -1.79 12.70 -3.63
CA LEU A 144 -1.57 14.04 -4.16
C LEU A 144 -0.08 14.38 -4.32
N ARG A 145 0.81 13.71 -3.57
CA ARG A 145 2.27 13.96 -3.59
C ARG A 145 2.98 13.23 -4.72
N PHE A 146 2.44 12.10 -5.16
CA PHE A 146 3.03 11.25 -6.19
C PHE A 146 2.04 11.06 -7.34
N PRO A 147 2.05 11.95 -8.36
CA PRO A 147 1.30 11.73 -9.58
C PRO A 147 2.00 10.64 -10.41
N GLY A 148 1.89 9.38 -9.98
CA GLY A 148 2.12 8.22 -10.83
C GLY A 148 1.00 8.10 -11.87
N ASP A 149 1.32 7.57 -13.04
CA ASP A 149 0.30 7.15 -13.99
C ASP A 149 -0.23 5.78 -13.58
N TYR A 150 -1.25 5.78 -12.74
CA TYR A 150 -1.92 4.55 -12.25
C TYR A 150 -2.41 3.64 -13.39
N GLU A 151 -2.67 4.20 -14.58
CA GLU A 151 -3.03 3.39 -15.74
C GLU A 151 -1.81 2.66 -16.31
N GLU A 152 -0.65 3.32 -16.38
CA GLU A 152 0.61 2.67 -16.76
C GLU A 152 0.98 1.59 -15.76
N GLU A 153 0.91 1.86 -14.45
CA GLU A 153 1.22 0.86 -13.41
C GLU A 153 0.31 -0.38 -13.49
N TYR A 154 -0.99 -0.17 -13.73
CA TYR A 154 -1.91 -1.29 -13.90
C TYR A 154 -1.70 -2.03 -15.23
N SER A 155 -1.31 -1.31 -16.29
CA SER A 155 -0.97 -1.94 -17.58
C SER A 155 0.29 -2.80 -17.45
N GLU A 156 1.34 -2.30 -16.79
CA GLU A 156 2.54 -3.07 -16.45
C GLU A 156 2.17 -4.31 -15.61
N LEU A 157 1.24 -4.17 -14.65
CA LEU A 157 0.74 -5.31 -13.89
C LEU A 157 0.11 -6.37 -14.81
N LEU A 158 -0.78 -5.97 -15.73
CA LEU A 158 -1.41 -6.91 -16.68
C LEU A 158 -0.35 -7.61 -17.55
N ASP A 159 0.62 -6.86 -18.08
CA ASP A 159 1.73 -7.39 -18.85
C ASP A 159 2.52 -8.44 -18.04
N HIS A 160 2.75 -8.18 -16.75
CA HIS A 160 3.41 -9.15 -15.87
C HIS A 160 2.61 -10.47 -15.76
N PHE A 161 1.28 -10.41 -15.61
CA PHE A 161 0.44 -11.62 -15.59
C PHE A 161 0.43 -12.37 -16.93
N GLU A 162 0.54 -11.65 -18.06
CA GLU A 162 0.65 -12.27 -19.39
C GLU A 162 1.99 -12.97 -19.62
N GLN A 163 3.07 -12.43 -19.06
CA GLN A 163 4.43 -12.96 -19.18
C GLN A 163 4.73 -14.14 -18.24
N ILE A 164 3.79 -14.56 -17.38
CA ILE A 164 3.96 -15.76 -16.55
C ILE A 164 4.07 -17.00 -17.46
N ALA A 165 5.23 -17.66 -17.43
CA ALA A 165 5.44 -18.86 -18.22
C ALA A 165 4.50 -19.99 -17.78
N GLY A 166 3.90 -20.72 -18.72
CA GLY A 166 2.84 -21.70 -18.43
C GLY A 166 3.26 -22.89 -17.55
N HIS A 167 4.57 -23.14 -17.41
CA HIS A 167 5.12 -24.19 -16.54
C HIS A 167 5.43 -23.69 -15.11
N SER A 168 5.45 -22.38 -14.88
CA SER A 168 5.79 -21.81 -13.57
C SER A 168 4.70 -22.10 -12.54
N LYS A 169 5.10 -22.46 -11.31
CA LYS A 169 4.19 -22.54 -10.16
C LYS A 169 3.91 -21.12 -9.64
N VAL A 170 2.64 -20.76 -9.53
CA VAL A 170 2.23 -19.47 -8.97
C VAL A 170 1.91 -19.65 -7.49
N VAL A 171 2.49 -18.82 -6.63
CA VAL A 171 2.20 -18.78 -5.19
C VAL A 171 1.60 -17.44 -4.85
N ILE A 172 0.32 -17.41 -4.50
CA ILE A 172 -0.37 -16.21 -4.04
C ILE A 172 -0.28 -16.16 -2.53
N TRP A 173 0.41 -15.16 -2.02
CA TRP A 173 0.55 -14.94 -0.58
C TRP A 173 -0.55 -14.03 -0.06
N THR A 174 -1.09 -14.38 1.11
CA THR A 174 -2.20 -13.66 1.73
C THR A 174 -2.09 -13.72 3.26
N SER A 175 -3.07 -13.12 3.94
CA SER A 175 -3.31 -13.22 5.37
C SER A 175 -4.78 -12.90 5.66
N SER A 176 -5.19 -12.96 6.93
CA SER A 176 -6.58 -12.72 7.34
C SER A 176 -6.94 -11.23 7.42
N ASN A 177 -6.72 -10.47 6.33
CA ASN A 177 -7.14 -9.07 6.21
C ASN A 177 -7.82 -8.75 4.87
N ALA A 178 -8.64 -7.70 4.85
CA ALA A 178 -9.48 -7.37 3.70
C ALA A 178 -8.69 -7.03 2.44
N CYS A 179 -7.53 -6.38 2.59
CA CYS A 179 -6.68 -5.98 1.47
C CYS A 179 -6.12 -7.21 0.76
N GLU A 180 -5.43 -8.08 1.51
CA GLU A 180 -4.77 -9.26 0.97
C GLU A 180 -5.76 -10.33 0.50
N GLN A 181 -6.92 -10.45 1.17
CA GLN A 181 -7.98 -11.37 0.73
C GLN A 181 -8.63 -10.85 -0.56
N THR A 182 -8.88 -9.54 -0.70
CA THR A 182 -9.38 -8.99 -1.96
C THR A 182 -8.35 -9.13 -3.09
N ALA A 183 -7.08 -8.89 -2.79
CA ALA A 183 -5.98 -9.04 -3.73
C ALA A 183 -5.80 -10.48 -4.22
N LEU A 184 -5.98 -11.48 -3.35
CA LEU A 184 -6.02 -12.90 -3.74
C LEU A 184 -7.08 -13.16 -4.81
N ARG A 185 -8.28 -12.63 -4.62
CA ARG A 185 -9.41 -12.84 -5.56
C ARG A 185 -9.15 -12.15 -6.89
N LEU A 186 -8.61 -10.93 -6.86
CA LEU A 186 -8.13 -10.24 -8.06
C LEU A 186 -7.04 -11.06 -8.77
N ALA A 187 -6.02 -11.56 -8.06
CA ALA A 187 -4.94 -12.34 -8.65
C ALA A 187 -5.46 -13.61 -9.34
N VAL A 188 -6.40 -14.33 -8.72
CA VAL A 188 -7.04 -15.51 -9.33
C VAL A 188 -7.85 -15.13 -10.57
N HIS A 189 -8.56 -14.00 -10.54
CA HIS A 189 -9.28 -13.47 -11.72
C HIS A 189 -8.31 -13.13 -12.86
N LEU A 190 -7.23 -12.41 -12.57
CA LEU A 190 -6.21 -12.03 -13.56
C LEU A 190 -5.49 -13.24 -14.16
N LEU A 191 -5.27 -14.30 -13.37
CA LEU A 191 -4.72 -15.57 -13.86
C LEU A 191 -5.70 -16.28 -14.80
N GLY A 192 -7.01 -16.09 -14.64
CA GLY A 192 -8.03 -16.67 -15.50
C GLY A 192 -7.92 -18.19 -15.62
N SER A 193 -8.01 -18.70 -16.85
CA SER A 193 -7.94 -20.14 -17.17
C SER A 193 -6.52 -20.65 -17.46
N ARG A 194 -5.47 -19.91 -17.08
CA ARG A 194 -4.08 -20.33 -17.31
C ARG A 194 -3.77 -21.67 -16.61
N PRO A 195 -2.95 -22.56 -17.22
CA PRO A 195 -2.72 -23.91 -16.73
C PRO A 195 -1.78 -23.98 -15.51
N ASN A 196 -1.17 -22.86 -15.13
CA ASN A 196 -0.20 -22.79 -14.03
C ASN A 196 -0.76 -23.39 -12.74
N PRO A 197 -0.01 -24.27 -12.04
CA PRO A 197 -0.37 -24.67 -10.68
C PRO A 197 -0.37 -23.44 -9.77
N VAL A 198 -1.49 -23.16 -9.11
CA VAL A 198 -1.65 -22.00 -8.20
C VAL A 198 -1.74 -22.51 -6.78
N VAL A 199 -0.89 -22.03 -5.90
CA VAL A 199 -0.92 -22.28 -4.46
C VAL A 199 -1.29 -21.00 -3.74
N VAL A 200 -2.10 -21.10 -2.69
CA VAL A 200 -2.40 -19.99 -1.78
C VAL A 200 -1.75 -20.28 -0.45
N SER A 201 -0.97 -19.32 0.06
CA SER A 201 -0.23 -19.45 1.32
C SER A 201 -0.54 -18.27 2.24
N ASP A 202 -1.02 -18.56 3.46
CA ASP A 202 -1.19 -17.54 4.49
C ASP A 202 0.13 -17.34 5.25
N ALA A 203 0.82 -16.24 4.96
CA ALA A 203 2.16 -16.00 5.51
C ALA A 203 2.10 -15.77 7.03
N CYS A 204 1.09 -15.03 7.50
CA CYS A 204 0.90 -14.73 8.92
C CYS A 204 0.65 -16.02 9.69
N MET A 205 -0.31 -16.83 9.25
CA MET A 205 -0.65 -18.11 9.89
C MET A 205 0.57 -19.04 9.95
N ILE A 206 1.30 -19.20 8.85
CA ILE A 206 2.50 -20.06 8.83
C ILE A 206 3.54 -19.55 9.83
N CYS A 207 3.82 -18.24 9.86
CA CYS A 207 4.79 -17.69 10.81
C CYS A 207 4.31 -17.77 12.27
N GLU A 208 3.03 -17.56 12.53
CA GLU A 208 2.45 -17.70 13.86
C GLU A 208 2.56 -19.15 14.36
N GLU A 209 2.25 -20.14 13.53
CA GLU A 209 2.41 -21.57 13.86
C GLU A 209 3.87 -21.95 14.14
N LEU A 210 4.81 -21.43 13.35
CA LEU A 210 6.23 -21.76 13.47
C LEU A 210 6.92 -21.10 14.67
N PHE A 211 6.55 -19.86 14.98
CA PHE A 211 7.33 -19.01 15.89
C PHE A 211 6.63 -18.66 17.20
N ASN A 212 5.31 -18.80 17.31
CA ASN A 212 4.63 -18.53 18.57
C ASN A 212 4.89 -19.63 19.60
N ARG A 213 5.12 -19.21 20.84
CA ARG A 213 5.31 -20.05 22.02
C ARG A 213 4.37 -19.56 23.13
N PRO A 214 4.06 -20.40 24.14
CA PRO A 214 3.19 -20.00 25.25
C PRO A 214 3.64 -18.73 26.00
N ASP A 215 4.94 -18.47 26.05
CA ASP A 215 5.58 -17.36 26.75
C ASP A 215 5.95 -16.18 25.83
N ALA A 216 5.88 -16.36 24.51
CA ALA A 216 6.18 -15.33 23.52
C ALA A 216 5.38 -15.57 22.24
N SER A 217 4.37 -14.73 22.00
CA SER A 217 3.52 -14.79 20.81
C SER A 217 3.38 -13.44 20.14
N ILE A 218 3.32 -13.43 18.82
CA ILE A 218 2.96 -12.30 17.99
C ILE A 218 1.75 -12.66 17.14
N LYS A 219 0.86 -11.69 16.94
CA LYS A 219 -0.23 -11.80 15.96
C LYS A 219 0.02 -10.75 14.89
N TYR A 220 0.20 -11.18 13.65
CA TYR A 220 0.45 -10.29 12.52
C TYR A 220 -0.87 -9.78 11.94
N ILE A 221 -0.98 -8.47 11.72
CA ILE A 221 -2.20 -7.87 11.14
C ILE A 221 -2.16 -7.96 9.61
N SER A 222 -0.97 -7.92 9.03
CA SER A 222 -0.71 -8.05 7.59
C SER A 222 0.63 -8.74 7.35
N SER A 223 0.76 -9.41 6.20
CA SER A 223 2.00 -10.06 5.77
C SER A 223 3.18 -9.10 5.66
N GLY A 224 2.92 -7.79 5.50
CA GLY A 224 3.96 -6.75 5.47
C GLY A 224 4.70 -6.55 6.78
N GLU A 225 4.17 -7.04 7.90
CA GLU A 225 4.80 -6.97 9.23
C GLU A 225 5.82 -8.11 9.47
N ILE A 226 5.85 -9.11 8.57
CA ILE A 226 6.68 -10.31 8.74
C ILE A 226 8.14 -9.97 8.37
N PRO A 227 9.09 -10.18 9.29
CA PRO A 227 10.52 -10.05 9.02
C PRO A 227 11.01 -11.07 7.97
N ALA A 228 12.00 -10.68 7.18
CA ALA A 228 12.49 -11.49 6.06
C ALA A 228 13.09 -12.84 6.47
N ASP A 229 13.70 -12.95 7.66
CA ASP A 229 14.22 -14.22 8.21
C ASP A 229 13.09 -15.21 8.52
N LYS A 230 12.00 -14.77 9.15
CA LYS A 230 10.82 -15.60 9.39
C LYS A 230 10.13 -16.02 8.09
N LEU A 231 10.13 -15.15 7.09
CA LEU A 231 9.53 -15.41 5.78
C LEU A 231 10.30 -16.48 4.99
N GLN A 232 11.61 -16.67 5.23
CA GLN A 232 12.37 -17.77 4.63
C GLN A 232 11.83 -19.14 5.05
N GLU A 233 11.49 -19.30 6.34
CA GLU A 233 10.88 -20.54 6.83
C GLU A 233 9.47 -20.75 6.24
N ALA A 234 8.69 -19.68 6.11
CA ALA A 234 7.38 -19.77 5.45
C ALA A 234 7.50 -20.17 3.97
N LEU A 235 8.51 -19.66 3.25
CA LEU A 235 8.82 -20.05 1.88
C LEU A 235 9.16 -21.54 1.77
N LEU A 236 9.97 -22.07 2.69
CA LEU A 236 10.29 -23.50 2.75
C LEU A 236 9.03 -24.35 2.98
N ARG A 237 8.16 -23.93 3.91
CA ARG A 237 6.89 -24.62 4.22
C ARG A 237 5.90 -24.60 3.06
N SER A 238 5.87 -23.52 2.27
CA SER A 238 4.96 -23.37 1.13
C SER A 238 5.15 -24.42 0.02
N LYS A 239 6.28 -25.14 0.03
CA LYS A 239 6.55 -26.23 -0.92
C LYS A 239 5.56 -27.39 -0.77
N ASP A 240 5.08 -27.63 0.45
CA ASP A 240 4.18 -28.72 0.79
C ASP A 240 2.70 -28.39 0.51
N CYS A 241 2.39 -27.12 0.21
CA CYS A 241 1.01 -26.69 -0.03
C CYS A 241 0.49 -27.21 -1.37
N SER A 242 -0.71 -27.79 -1.32
CA SER A 242 -1.44 -28.26 -2.50
C SER A 242 -1.93 -27.09 -3.36
N SER A 243 -1.97 -27.31 -4.68
CA SER A 243 -2.55 -26.34 -5.60
C SER A 243 -4.07 -26.25 -5.47
N LEU A 244 -4.61 -25.07 -5.78
CA LEU A 244 -6.05 -24.81 -5.86
C LEU A 244 -6.73 -25.77 -6.83
N SER A 245 -7.84 -26.34 -6.39
CA SER A 245 -8.72 -27.09 -7.26
C SER A 245 -9.43 -26.18 -8.27
N ALA A 246 -10.01 -26.75 -9.32
CA ALA A 246 -10.87 -26.01 -10.23
C ALA A 246 -12.06 -25.36 -9.49
N ALA A 247 -12.61 -26.04 -8.48
CA ALA A 247 -13.71 -25.52 -7.66
C ALA A 247 -13.29 -24.30 -6.83
N ASP A 248 -12.09 -24.31 -6.24
CA ASP A 248 -11.54 -23.17 -5.50
C ASP A 248 -11.33 -21.96 -6.42
N ARG A 249 -10.76 -22.18 -7.60
CA ARG A 249 -10.57 -21.10 -8.60
C ARG A 249 -11.90 -20.49 -9.01
N SER A 250 -12.89 -21.32 -9.33
CA SER A 250 -14.23 -20.83 -9.67
C SER A 250 -14.90 -20.12 -8.50
N ARG A 251 -14.66 -20.54 -7.25
CA ARG A 251 -15.15 -19.84 -6.06
C ARG A 251 -14.54 -18.44 -5.97
N PHE A 252 -13.20 -18.32 -6.00
CA PHE A 252 -12.53 -17.03 -5.92
C PHE A 252 -12.89 -16.09 -7.07
N ALA A 253 -13.05 -16.60 -8.29
CA ALA A 253 -13.49 -15.81 -9.44
C ALA A 253 -14.91 -15.25 -9.25
N ARG A 254 -15.85 -16.05 -8.71
CA ARG A 254 -17.21 -15.57 -8.38
C ARG A 254 -17.19 -14.54 -7.24
N GLU A 255 -16.36 -14.76 -6.22
CA GLU A 255 -16.18 -13.80 -5.13
C GLU A 255 -15.62 -12.48 -5.66
N TRP A 256 -14.63 -12.52 -6.56
CA TRP A 256 -14.11 -11.34 -7.24
C TRP A 256 -15.22 -10.59 -8.00
N GLN A 257 -16.01 -11.30 -8.80
CA GLN A 257 -17.12 -10.71 -9.54
C GLN A 257 -18.11 -10.01 -8.58
N SER A 258 -18.48 -10.66 -7.47
CA SER A 258 -19.35 -10.02 -6.48
C SER A 258 -18.72 -8.80 -5.81
N ILE A 259 -17.40 -8.76 -5.65
CA ILE A 259 -16.69 -7.62 -5.05
C ILE A 259 -16.62 -6.45 -6.05
N SER A 260 -16.36 -6.73 -7.32
CA SER A 260 -16.22 -5.73 -8.38
C SER A 260 -17.55 -5.17 -8.87
N GLU A 261 -18.66 -5.88 -8.70
CA GLU A 261 -20.01 -5.34 -9.00
C GLU A 261 -20.49 -4.31 -7.96
N ARG A 262 -19.87 -4.25 -6.78
CA ARG A 262 -20.24 -3.31 -5.72
C ARG A 262 -19.49 -1.99 -5.82
N SER A 263 -20.15 -0.92 -5.40
CA SER A 263 -19.64 0.45 -5.50
C SER A 263 -19.01 1.01 -4.22
N GLY A 264 -18.99 0.24 -3.12
CA GLY A 264 -18.47 0.73 -1.85
C GLY A 264 -16.96 0.97 -1.86
N ALA A 265 -16.56 1.87 -0.96
CA ALA A 265 -15.19 2.36 -0.84
C ALA A 265 -14.41 1.76 0.34
N LEU A 266 -15.04 0.89 1.14
CA LEU A 266 -14.42 0.24 2.29
C LEU A 266 -14.87 -1.21 2.40
N ARG A 267 -13.90 -2.08 2.66
CA ARG A 267 -14.08 -3.51 2.86
C ARG A 267 -13.38 -3.94 4.15
N ILE A 268 -14.00 -4.87 4.87
CA ILE A 268 -13.47 -5.49 6.08
C ILE A 268 -13.38 -7.00 5.90
N TRP A 269 -12.53 -7.64 6.70
CA TRP A 269 -12.44 -9.10 6.75
C TRP A 269 -13.14 -9.58 8.00
N GLN A 270 -14.20 -10.36 7.82
CA GLN A 270 -15.02 -10.85 8.92
C GLN A 270 -15.56 -12.24 8.56
N ASP A 271 -15.48 -13.18 9.50
CA ASP A 271 -16.02 -14.53 9.39
C ASP A 271 -15.61 -15.27 8.10
N GLY A 272 -14.36 -15.06 7.65
CA GLY A 272 -13.81 -15.70 6.46
C GLY A 272 -14.26 -15.08 5.14
N ALA A 273 -14.90 -13.90 5.16
CA ALA A 273 -15.40 -13.20 3.98
C ALA A 273 -14.93 -11.75 3.91
N VAL A 274 -14.79 -11.25 2.68
CA VAL A 274 -14.63 -9.81 2.38
C VAL A 274 -16.01 -9.18 2.37
N LEU A 275 -16.29 -8.30 3.33
CA LEU A 275 -17.56 -7.60 3.45
C LEU A 275 -17.39 -6.13 3.09
N GLU A 276 -18.33 -5.60 2.31
CA GLU A 276 -18.40 -4.18 2.04
C GLU A 276 -19.15 -3.48 3.19
N VAL A 277 -18.62 -2.35 3.65
CA VAL A 277 -19.20 -1.55 4.72
C VAL A 277 -19.26 -0.07 4.31
N PRO A 278 -20.11 0.74 4.96
CA PRO A 278 -20.13 2.19 4.75
C PRO A 278 -18.75 2.83 4.95
N ALA A 279 -18.47 3.93 4.24
CA ALA A 279 -17.18 4.61 4.32
C ALA A 279 -16.89 5.18 5.73
N ASP A 280 -17.94 5.53 6.48
CA ASP A 280 -17.90 6.04 7.85
C ASP A 280 -17.87 4.95 8.93
N TYR A 281 -17.72 3.67 8.56
CA TYR A 281 -17.75 2.54 9.49
C TYR A 281 -16.81 2.71 10.70
N TYR A 282 -15.64 3.32 10.49
CA TYR A 282 -14.65 3.55 11.54
C TYR A 282 -14.74 4.93 12.20
N ASP A 283 -15.69 5.79 11.83
CA ASP A 283 -15.77 7.16 12.36
C ASP A 283 -16.06 7.15 13.87
N ALA A 284 -17.00 6.32 14.32
CA ALA A 284 -17.28 6.16 15.75
C ALA A 284 -16.07 5.62 16.53
N TYR A 285 -15.34 4.66 15.94
CA TYR A 285 -14.10 4.12 16.51
C TYR A 285 -13.01 5.19 16.65
N LEU A 286 -12.80 6.01 15.61
CA LEU A 286 -11.84 7.12 15.66
C LEU A 286 -12.22 8.15 16.73
N LEU A 287 -13.51 8.44 16.87
CA LEU A 287 -14.03 9.36 17.87
C LEU A 287 -13.89 8.82 19.30
N GLU A 288 -14.05 7.51 19.51
CA GLU A 288 -13.77 6.83 20.78
C GLU A 288 -12.28 6.90 21.14
N LYS A 289 -11.39 6.60 20.18
CA LYS A 289 -9.94 6.69 20.39
C LYS A 289 -9.49 8.11 20.68
N LEU A 290 -10.10 9.11 20.04
CA LEU A 290 -9.82 10.51 20.32
C LEU A 290 -10.19 10.88 21.76
N ASP A 291 -11.34 10.44 22.25
CA ASP A 291 -11.81 10.73 23.62
C ASP A 291 -10.94 10.06 24.69
N GLY A 292 -10.36 8.90 24.39
CA GLY A 292 -9.42 8.20 25.27
C GLY A 292 -8.02 8.83 25.32
N LEU A 293 -7.69 9.73 24.38
CA LEU A 293 -6.39 10.38 24.31
C LEU A 293 -6.39 11.72 25.05
N ASN A 294 -5.39 11.93 25.89
CA ASN A 294 -5.17 13.21 26.55
C ASN A 294 -4.27 14.12 25.68
N PRO A 295 -4.75 15.31 25.27
CA PRO A 295 -3.91 16.29 24.58
C PRO A 295 -2.75 16.76 25.47
N PRO A 296 -1.57 17.08 24.91
CA PRO A 296 -0.48 17.65 25.68
C PRO A 296 -0.88 18.97 26.37
N PRO A 297 -0.37 19.25 27.59
CA PRO A 297 -0.59 20.54 28.24
C PRO A 297 -0.20 21.72 27.34
N GLY A 298 -1.00 22.79 27.34
CA GLY A 298 -0.72 24.01 26.56
C GLY A 298 -1.11 23.96 25.08
N GLN A 299 -1.81 22.92 24.61
CA GLN A 299 -2.31 22.81 23.23
C GLN A 299 -3.80 23.17 23.06
N ASP A 300 -4.42 23.83 24.04
CA ASP A 300 -5.86 24.18 24.03
C ASP A 300 -6.78 22.97 23.73
N GLY A 301 -6.37 21.77 24.12
CA GLY A 301 -7.10 20.53 23.83
C GLY A 301 -6.97 19.99 22.41
N PHE A 302 -6.09 20.57 21.56
CA PHE A 302 -5.77 20.02 20.24
C PHE A 302 -4.75 18.88 20.33
N LEU A 303 -5.02 17.81 19.58
CA LEU A 303 -4.17 16.64 19.43
C LEU A 303 -3.67 16.53 17.98
N LYS A 304 -2.40 16.18 17.77
CA LYS A 304 -1.89 15.91 16.42
C LYS A 304 -2.68 14.77 15.75
N SER A 305 -3.11 14.97 14.50
CA SER A 305 -3.88 13.95 13.76
C SER A 305 -3.12 12.62 13.64
N ALA A 306 -1.81 12.69 13.37
CA ALA A 306 -0.92 11.52 13.37
C ALA A 306 -0.96 10.70 14.68
N ARG A 307 -1.18 11.33 15.84
CA ARG A 307 -1.27 10.61 17.11
C ARG A 307 -2.58 9.84 17.23
N LEU A 308 -3.70 10.42 16.79
CA LEU A 308 -4.97 9.70 16.71
C LEU A 308 -4.89 8.54 15.72
N VAL A 309 -4.37 8.78 14.51
CA VAL A 309 -4.25 7.72 13.48
C VAL A 309 -3.35 6.58 13.98
N GLY A 310 -2.23 6.88 14.64
CA GLY A 310 -1.36 5.86 15.23
C GLY A 310 -2.03 5.06 16.35
N GLU A 311 -2.80 5.72 17.22
CA GLU A 311 -3.60 5.04 18.25
C GLU A 311 -4.66 4.13 17.60
N ALA A 312 -5.37 4.64 16.60
CA ALA A 312 -6.38 3.89 15.88
C ALA A 312 -5.79 2.66 15.18
N LEU A 313 -4.63 2.78 14.54
CA LEU A 313 -3.92 1.64 13.94
C LEU A 313 -3.48 0.62 14.98
N GLY A 314 -2.84 1.06 16.07
CA GLY A 314 -2.26 0.17 17.08
C GLY A 314 -3.27 -0.71 17.80
N TYR A 315 -4.54 -0.27 17.87
CA TYR A 315 -5.63 -1.03 18.49
C TYR A 315 -6.68 -1.55 17.51
N CYS A 316 -6.53 -1.29 16.20
CA CYS A 316 -7.47 -1.82 15.22
C CYS A 316 -7.17 -3.31 15.03
N GLY A 317 -8.19 -4.16 15.17
CA GLY A 317 -8.05 -5.61 15.01
C GLY A 317 -7.84 -6.08 13.56
N GLN A 318 -7.78 -5.16 12.58
CA GLN A 318 -7.62 -5.49 11.17
C GLN A 318 -6.90 -4.39 10.39
N TYR A 319 -6.29 -4.77 9.26
CA TYR A 319 -5.62 -3.84 8.37
C TYR A 319 -6.62 -2.95 7.61
N VAL A 320 -6.49 -1.63 7.77
CA VAL A 320 -7.26 -0.61 7.03
C VAL A 320 -6.31 0.33 6.27
N GLY A 321 -5.23 0.78 6.93
CA GLY A 321 -4.25 1.72 6.41
C GLY A 321 -4.36 3.10 7.08
N ASP A 322 -3.22 3.68 7.45
CA ASP A 322 -3.12 5.02 8.04
C ASP A 322 -3.73 6.10 7.16
N ALA A 323 -3.49 6.02 5.85
CA ALA A 323 -3.96 6.98 4.87
C ALA A 323 -5.51 7.01 4.79
N TYR A 324 -6.17 5.87 5.00
CA TYR A 324 -7.63 5.81 5.05
C TYR A 324 -8.19 6.36 6.37
N PHE A 325 -7.57 6.07 7.51
CA PHE A 325 -7.97 6.69 8.78
C PHE A 325 -7.78 8.21 8.76
N GLU A 326 -6.68 8.70 8.18
CA GLU A 326 -6.47 10.13 7.96
C GLU A 326 -7.59 10.75 7.11
N HIS A 327 -7.97 10.08 6.02
CA HIS A 327 -9.10 10.50 5.20
C HIS A 327 -10.38 10.65 6.03
N ARG A 328 -10.72 9.65 6.85
CA ARG A 328 -11.91 9.69 7.71
C ARG A 328 -11.84 10.81 8.74
N VAL A 329 -10.67 11.07 9.33
CA VAL A 329 -10.45 12.22 10.21
C VAL A 329 -10.74 13.54 9.49
N ARG A 330 -10.33 13.69 8.22
CA ARG A 330 -10.68 14.89 7.44
C ARG A 330 -12.17 15.01 7.14
N GLU A 331 -12.86 13.91 6.85
CA GLU A 331 -14.32 13.92 6.67
C GLU A 331 -15.05 14.33 7.97
N LEU A 332 -14.55 13.90 9.13
CA LEU A 332 -15.05 14.35 10.44
C LEU A 332 -14.80 15.84 10.69
N VAL A 333 -13.72 16.41 10.15
CA VAL A 333 -13.48 17.87 10.16
C VAL A 333 -14.46 18.59 9.22
N TYR A 334 -14.65 18.09 7.99
CA TYR A 334 -15.54 18.72 7.00
C TYR A 334 -17.01 18.69 7.41
N SER A 335 -17.44 17.63 8.10
CA SER A 335 -18.78 17.53 8.70
C SER A 335 -18.96 18.38 9.97
N GLY A 336 -17.89 19.03 10.45
CA GLY A 336 -17.93 19.89 11.62
C GLY A 336 -18.03 19.16 12.95
N ILE A 337 -17.77 17.85 12.99
CA ILE A 337 -17.67 17.07 14.23
C ILE A 337 -16.33 17.38 14.94
N LEU A 338 -15.27 17.55 14.15
CA LEU A 338 -13.95 17.94 14.63
C LEU A 338 -13.58 19.35 14.18
N GLU A 339 -12.87 20.06 15.07
CA GLU A 339 -12.18 21.31 14.75
C GLU A 339 -10.75 21.01 14.32
N ILE A 340 -10.19 21.85 13.45
CA ILE A 340 -8.84 21.70 12.92
C ILE A 340 -7.97 22.93 13.20
N LYS A 341 -6.70 22.70 13.52
CA LYS A 341 -5.63 23.70 13.60
C LYS A 341 -4.47 23.25 12.73
N GLY A 342 -4.09 24.06 11.74
CA GLY A 342 -3.04 23.74 10.76
C GLY A 342 -3.59 23.44 9.36
N VAL A 343 -2.73 22.90 8.48
CA VAL A 343 -3.08 22.61 7.08
C VAL A 343 -3.22 21.09 6.89
N PRO A 344 -4.38 20.59 6.42
CA PRO A 344 -4.61 19.16 6.22
C PRO A 344 -3.96 18.61 4.94
N SER A 345 -2.67 18.88 4.72
CA SER A 345 -1.90 18.32 3.59
C SER A 345 -1.33 16.93 3.88
N ALA A 346 -1.14 16.58 5.14
CA ALA A 346 -0.85 15.23 5.65
C ALA A 346 -1.10 15.20 7.17
N MET A 347 -1.33 14.03 7.76
CA MET A 347 -1.65 13.87 9.20
C MET A 347 -0.67 14.51 10.19
N ARG A 348 0.60 14.72 9.79
CA ARG A 348 1.64 15.38 10.62
C ARG A 348 1.46 16.90 10.71
N PHE A 349 0.78 17.52 9.75
CA PHE A 349 0.72 18.98 9.57
C PHE A 349 -0.48 19.66 10.21
N TYR A 350 -1.40 18.90 10.81
CA TYR A 350 -2.55 19.47 11.50
C TYR A 350 -2.87 18.74 12.81
N SER A 351 -3.58 19.46 13.67
CA SER A 351 -4.12 18.97 14.92
C SER A 351 -5.64 19.09 14.90
N ILE A 352 -6.30 18.22 15.66
CA ILE A 352 -7.76 18.09 15.75
C ILE A 352 -8.24 18.14 17.20
N ARG A 353 -9.51 18.45 17.38
CA ARG A 353 -10.21 18.47 18.67
C ARG A 353 -11.70 18.21 18.43
N ARG A 354 -12.40 17.60 19.38
CA ARG A 354 -13.88 17.55 19.36
C ARG A 354 -14.46 18.95 19.37
N LYS A 355 -15.35 19.26 18.43
CA LYS A 355 -16.06 20.54 18.44
C LYS A 355 -16.88 20.65 19.73
N GLN A 356 -16.72 21.75 20.46
CA GLN A 356 -17.54 22.01 21.64
C GLN A 356 -18.92 22.45 21.17
N ALA A 357 -19.98 21.88 21.75
CA ALA A 357 -21.33 22.39 21.54
C ALA A 357 -21.38 23.85 22.02
N GLN A 358 -21.83 24.76 21.15
CA GLN A 358 -22.07 26.17 21.49
C GLN A 358 -23.31 26.33 22.34
#